data_AF-A0AAN1Q3J4-F1
#
_entry.id   AF-A0AAN1Q3J4-F1
#
_cell.length_a   1.000
_cell.length_b   1.000
_cell.length_c   1.000
_cell.angle_alpha   90.00
_cell.angle_beta   90.00
_cell.angle_gamma   90.00
#
_symmetry.space_group_name_H-M   'P 1'
#
loop_
_entity.id
_entity.type
_entity.pdbx_description
1 polymer ?
#
loop_
_entity_poly.entity_id
_entity_poly.type
_entity_poly.pdbx_seq_one_letter_code
_entity_poly.pdbx_strand_id
1 'polypeptide(L)'
;MVSSILTAITAYTSTSIDYLVILMLIFTSLKPRERWLVYWGDLLETTVLVLVSLFITQFLKMVPQAWILGLLGIVPMIMGIKLIIWGEHGEDEVLQKGLNRHTDIIANVAIITITTCGADNIGIYVPLFAQNSAVDIAIIFLTFSFMLSIFCYIGFVLGVDCKINPNAVRTKKISFL
;
A
#
# COMPACT_ATOMS: atom_id res chain seq x y z
N MET A 1 -15.65 -10.37 14.80
CA MET A 1 -14.36 -10.61 15.51
C MET A 1 -13.42 -11.52 14.72
N VAL A 2 -13.49 -12.86 14.79
CA VAL A 2 -12.55 -13.73 14.05
C VAL A 2 -12.65 -13.52 12.53
N SER A 3 -13.87 -13.44 11.99
CA SER A 3 -14.08 -13.13 10.57
C SER A 3 -13.47 -11.77 10.19
N SER A 4 -13.66 -10.74 11.02
CA SER A 4 -13.15 -9.38 10.77
C SER A 4 -11.62 -9.36 10.71
N ILE A 5 -10.96 -10.11 11.60
CA ILE A 5 -9.50 -10.28 11.60
C ILE A 5 -9.04 -10.99 10.32
N LEU A 6 -9.69 -12.10 9.96
CA LEU A 6 -9.32 -12.85 8.77
C LEU A 6 -9.50 -12.01 7.49
N THR A 7 -10.63 -11.29 7.38
CA THR A 7 -10.87 -10.37 6.26
C THR A 7 -9.85 -9.23 6.24
N ALA A 8 -9.47 -8.68 7.40
CA ALA A 8 -8.43 -7.66 7.49
C ALA A 8 -7.07 -8.18 7.02
N ILE A 9 -6.65 -9.37 7.47
CA ILE A 9 -5.39 -9.99 7.03
C ILE A 9 -5.41 -10.19 5.52
N THR A 10 -6.48 -10.74 4.97
CA THR A 10 -6.61 -10.98 3.53
C THR A 10 -6.60 -9.68 2.74
N ALA A 11 -7.35 -8.67 3.20
CA ALA A 11 -7.41 -7.36 2.56
C ALA A 11 -6.04 -6.67 2.56
N TYR A 12 -5.39 -6.59 3.73
CA TYR A 12 -4.07 -5.98 3.86
C TYR A 12 -3.02 -6.71 3.04
N THR A 13 -3.02 -8.04 3.08
CA THR A 13 -2.08 -8.84 2.29
C THR A 13 -2.30 -8.60 0.79
N SER A 14 -3.56 -8.56 0.34
CA SER A 14 -3.87 -8.32 -1.07
C SER A 14 -3.41 -6.94 -1.55
N THR A 15 -3.48 -5.91 -0.71
CA THR A 15 -3.10 -4.53 -1.04
C THR A 15 -1.62 -4.22 -0.85
N SER A 16 -0.88 -5.06 -0.13
CA SER A 16 0.48 -4.71 0.30
C SER A 16 1.56 -5.63 -0.29
N ILE A 17 1.18 -6.63 -1.09
CA ILE A 17 2.13 -7.56 -1.73
C ILE A 17 3.02 -6.84 -2.75
N ASP A 18 2.44 -5.97 -3.56
CA ASP A 18 3.15 -5.15 -4.55
C ASP A 18 4.05 -4.11 -3.86
N TYR A 19 3.58 -3.52 -2.78
CA TYR A 19 4.34 -2.55 -1.98
C TYR A 19 5.62 -3.15 -1.37
N LEU A 20 5.69 -4.46 -1.11
CA LEU A 20 6.94 -5.12 -0.68
C LEU A 20 8.10 -4.87 -1.66
N VAL A 21 7.82 -4.72 -2.97
CA VAL A 21 8.83 -4.41 -3.98
C VAL A 21 9.35 -3.00 -3.82
N ILE A 22 8.47 -2.02 -3.59
CA ILE A 22 8.83 -0.62 -3.33
C ILE A 22 9.68 -0.53 -2.05
N LEU A 23 9.22 -1.19 -0.99
CA LEU A 23 9.89 -1.23 0.30
C LEU A 23 11.31 -1.82 0.20
N MET A 24 11.47 -2.89 -0.58
CA MET A 24 12.76 -3.51 -0.90
C MET A 24 13.72 -2.54 -1.61
N LEU A 25 13.22 -1.80 -2.62
CA LEU A 25 14.02 -0.81 -3.36
C LEU A 25 14.50 0.33 -2.45
N ILE A 26 13.60 0.82 -1.58
CA ILE A 26 13.91 1.86 -0.60
C ILE A 26 14.99 1.37 0.39
N PHE A 27 14.83 0.19 0.99
CA PHE A 27 15.82 -0.35 1.94
C PHE A 27 17.18 -0.64 1.31
N THR A 28 17.22 -0.99 0.02
CA THR A 28 18.46 -1.17 -0.75
C THR A 28 19.20 0.17 -0.92
N SER A 29 18.45 1.25 -1.14
CA SER A 29 18.95 2.59 -1.46
C SER A 29 19.38 3.37 -0.22
N LEU A 30 18.84 3.06 0.96
CA LEU A 30 19.09 3.80 2.20
C LEU A 30 20.29 3.28 3.03
N LYS A 31 20.83 4.15 3.88
CA LYS A 31 21.85 3.80 4.89
C LYS A 31 21.19 3.13 6.11
N PRO A 32 21.92 2.30 6.88
CA PRO A 32 21.36 1.61 8.06
C PRO A 32 20.69 2.53 9.09
N ARG A 33 21.20 3.76 9.26
CA ARG A 33 20.65 4.75 10.22
C ARG A 33 19.30 5.34 9.79
N GLU A 34 18.99 5.33 8.49
CA GLU A 34 17.79 5.93 7.92
C GLU A 34 16.61 4.94 7.81
N ARG A 35 16.86 3.65 8.09
CA ARG A 35 15.86 2.58 7.95
C ARG A 35 14.64 2.74 8.85
N TRP A 36 14.82 3.34 10.03
CA TRP A 36 13.70 3.64 10.94
C TRP A 36 12.72 4.67 10.36
N LEU A 37 13.18 5.56 9.48
CA LEU A 37 12.33 6.56 8.82
C LEU A 37 11.34 5.89 7.85
N VAL A 38 11.73 4.74 7.27
CA VAL A 38 10.85 3.95 6.40
C VAL A 38 9.65 3.44 7.18
N TYR A 39 9.87 2.88 8.37
CA TYR A 39 8.77 2.40 9.23
C TYR A 39 7.79 3.52 9.60
N TRP A 40 8.30 4.72 9.92
CA TRP A 40 7.43 5.87 10.20
C TRP A 40 6.68 6.37 8.96
N GLY A 41 7.31 6.32 7.78
CA GLY A 41 6.65 6.60 6.50
C GLY A 41 5.51 5.63 6.22
N ASP A 42 5.77 4.34 6.42
CA ASP A 42 4.81 3.25 6.23
C ASP A 42 3.61 3.39 7.18
N LEU A 43 3.88 3.66 8.47
CA LEU A 43 2.84 3.88 9.46
C LEU A 43 1.97 5.10 9.12
N LEU A 44 2.59 6.18 8.67
CA LEU A 44 1.88 7.41 8.27
C LEU A 44 0.99 7.14 7.05
N GLU A 45 1.53 6.48 6.04
CA GLU A 45 0.85 6.09 4.80
C GLU A 45 -0.42 5.29 5.09
N THR A 46 -0.28 4.17 5.81
CA THR A 46 -1.42 3.30 6.16
C THR A 46 -2.44 4.05 7.02
N THR A 47 -1.99 4.90 7.95
CA THR A 47 -2.91 5.72 8.77
C THR A 47 -3.70 6.71 7.91
N VAL A 48 -3.03 7.42 6.99
CA VAL A 48 -3.68 8.38 6.09
C VAL A 48 -4.70 7.67 5.19
N LEU A 49 -4.32 6.53 4.62
CA LEU A 49 -5.23 5.76 3.77
C LEU A 49 -6.46 5.26 4.50
N VAL A 50 -6.30 4.74 5.72
CA VAL A 50 -7.43 4.29 6.54
C VAL A 50 -8.34 5.47 6.86
N LEU A 51 -7.79 6.63 7.25
CA LEU A 51 -8.58 7.83 7.56
C LEU A 51 -9.34 8.34 6.34
N VAL A 52 -8.69 8.43 5.18
CA VAL A 52 -9.34 8.82 3.92
C VAL A 52 -10.46 7.83 3.56
N SER A 53 -10.20 6.53 3.67
CA SER A 53 -11.19 5.49 3.39
C SER A 53 -12.39 5.55 4.35
N LEU A 54 -12.15 5.80 5.63
CA LEU A 54 -13.21 6.02 6.62
C LEU A 54 -14.02 7.27 6.32
N PHE A 55 -13.37 8.36 5.93
CA PHE A 55 -14.03 9.60 5.53
C PHE A 55 -14.95 9.35 4.34
N ILE A 56 -14.42 8.77 3.25
CA ILE A 56 -15.20 8.40 2.05
C ILE A 56 -16.39 7.50 2.42
N THR A 57 -16.17 6.53 3.31
CA THR A 57 -17.23 5.64 3.82
C THR A 57 -18.36 6.41 4.50
N GLN A 58 -18.06 7.44 5.30
CA GLN A 58 -19.12 8.25 5.94
C GLN A 58 -19.99 8.98 4.91
N PHE A 59 -19.38 9.52 3.85
CA PHE A 59 -20.12 10.16 2.75
C PHE A 59 -20.96 9.14 1.97
N LEU A 60 -20.42 7.95 1.70
CA LEU A 60 -21.11 6.89 0.97
C LEU A 60 -22.29 6.30 1.73
N LYS A 61 -22.29 6.30 3.07
CA LYS A 61 -23.45 5.86 3.88
C LYS A 61 -24.72 6.69 3.63
N MET A 62 -24.60 7.87 3.02
CA MET A 62 -25.77 8.66 2.59
C MET A 62 -26.43 8.10 1.31
N VAL A 63 -25.74 7.22 0.59
CA VAL A 63 -26.21 6.56 -0.64
C VAL A 63 -26.81 5.18 -0.29
N PRO A 64 -27.92 4.75 -0.93
CA PRO A 64 -28.51 3.44 -0.67
C PRO A 64 -27.51 2.29 -0.84
N GLN A 65 -27.53 1.35 0.11
CA GLN A 65 -26.55 0.27 0.26
C GLN A 65 -26.40 -0.63 -1.00
N ALA A 66 -27.46 -0.77 -1.80
CA ALA A 66 -27.42 -1.53 -3.06
C ALA A 66 -26.57 -0.87 -4.16
N TRP A 67 -26.45 0.46 -4.15
CA TRP A 67 -25.66 1.20 -5.14
C TRP A 67 -24.18 1.28 -4.75
N ILE A 68 -23.86 1.20 -3.46
CA ILE A 68 -22.48 1.26 -2.96
C ILE A 68 -21.63 0.13 -3.56
N LEU A 69 -22.11 -1.12 -3.53
CA LEU A 69 -21.38 -2.27 -4.09
C LEU A 69 -21.20 -2.16 -5.61
N GLY A 70 -22.20 -1.65 -6.34
CA GLY A 70 -22.12 -1.49 -7.80
C GLY A 70 -21.18 -0.34 -8.21
N LEU A 71 -21.24 0.79 -7.50
CA LEU A 71 -20.42 1.97 -7.79
C LEU A 71 -18.95 1.74 -7.46
N LEU A 72 -18.66 0.94 -6.43
CA LEU A 72 -17.29 0.65 -6.04
C LEU A 72 -16.56 -0.28 -7.00
N GLY A 73 -17.25 -1.23 -7.66
CA GLY A 73 -16.61 -2.06 -8.70
C GLY A 73 -16.23 -1.25 -9.95
N ILE A 74 -16.93 -0.13 -10.18
CA ILE A 74 -16.65 0.77 -11.31
C ILE A 74 -15.35 1.56 -11.07
N VAL A 75 -14.99 1.88 -9.82
CA VAL A 75 -13.77 2.68 -9.51
C VAL A 75 -12.48 1.96 -9.94
N PRO A 76 -12.20 0.70 -9.52
CA PRO A 76 -11.05 -0.07 -10.00
C PRO A 76 -11.10 -0.31 -11.51
N MET A 77 -12.29 -0.49 -12.09
CA MET A 77 -12.46 -0.73 -13.53
C MET A 77 -12.07 0.51 -14.35
N ILE A 78 -12.54 1.70 -13.96
CA ILE A 78 -12.17 2.95 -14.61
C ILE A 78 -10.68 3.22 -14.47
N MET A 79 -10.10 2.99 -13.28
CA MET A 79 -8.66 3.17 -13.08
C MET A 79 -7.82 2.19 -13.90
N GLY A 80 -8.19 0.91 -13.95
CA GLY A 80 -7.51 -0.08 -14.79
C GLY A 80 -7.58 0.26 -16.28
N ILE A 81 -8.74 0.73 -16.77
CA ILE A 81 -8.90 1.21 -18.15
C ILE A 81 -8.06 2.47 -18.40
N LYS A 82 -8.06 3.41 -17.45
CA LYS A 82 -7.24 4.63 -17.54
C LYS A 82 -5.76 4.30 -17.61
N LEU A 83 -5.29 3.31 -16.83
CA LEU A 83 -3.90 2.84 -16.86
C LEU A 83 -3.51 2.30 -18.26
N ILE A 84 -4.39 1.51 -18.88
CA ILE A 84 -4.17 0.95 -20.22
C ILE A 84 -4.14 2.04 -21.30
N ILE A 85 -4.99 3.07 -21.17
CA ILE A 85 -5.15 4.13 -22.18
C ILE A 85 -4.09 5.24 -22.03
N TRP A 86 -3.75 5.62 -20.79
CA TRP A 86 -2.90 6.78 -20.50
C TRP A 86 -1.49 6.45 -20.01
N GLY A 87 -1.15 5.16 -19.85
CA GLY A 87 0.18 4.62 -19.55
C GLY A 87 1.16 5.58 -18.86
N GLU A 88 1.27 5.48 -17.53
CA GLU A 88 2.24 6.07 -16.57
C GLU A 88 3.19 7.21 -17.03
N HIS A 89 2.72 8.18 -17.82
CA HIS A 89 3.59 9.29 -18.26
C HIS A 89 3.95 10.29 -17.15
N GLY A 90 3.50 10.08 -15.90
CA GLY A 90 3.70 10.99 -14.78
C GLY A 90 4.28 10.37 -13.49
N GLU A 91 4.42 9.05 -13.41
CA GLU A 91 4.86 8.36 -12.18
C GLU A 91 6.39 8.36 -12.03
N ASP A 92 7.10 8.26 -13.16
CA ASP A 92 8.56 8.34 -13.25
C ASP A 92 9.11 9.66 -12.68
N GLU A 93 8.39 10.77 -12.87
CA GLU A 93 8.78 12.08 -12.33
C GLU A 93 8.63 12.17 -10.81
N VAL A 94 7.61 11.55 -10.22
CA VAL A 94 7.38 11.54 -8.77
C VAL A 94 8.42 10.65 -8.08
N LEU A 95 8.73 9.50 -8.67
CA LEU A 95 9.76 8.59 -8.18
C LEU A 95 11.16 9.25 -8.18
N GLN A 96 11.50 9.97 -9.26
CA GLN A 96 12.78 10.69 -9.34
C GLN A 96 12.83 11.95 -8.47
N LYS A 97 11.75 12.73 -8.37
CA LYS A 97 11.69 13.92 -7.50
C LYS A 97 11.71 13.56 -6.01
N GLY A 98 11.07 12.45 -5.62
CA GLY A 98 11.12 11.92 -4.26
C GLY A 98 12.50 11.42 -3.85
N LEU A 99 13.22 10.71 -4.73
CA LEU A 99 14.58 10.24 -4.42
C LEU A 99 15.62 11.37 -4.31
N ASN A 100 15.46 12.47 -5.05
CA ASN A 100 16.47 13.54 -5.13
C ASN A 100 16.47 14.52 -3.94
N ARG A 101 15.39 14.58 -3.13
CA ARG A 101 15.35 15.41 -1.92
C ARG A 101 15.61 14.56 -0.69
N HIS A 102 16.84 14.62 -0.19
CA HIS A 102 17.29 14.00 1.06
C HIS A 102 16.57 14.51 2.33
N THR A 103 15.66 15.48 2.24
CA THR A 103 15.16 16.22 3.40
C THR A 103 13.88 15.71 4.05
N ASP A 104 13.11 14.76 3.48
CA ASP A 104 12.03 14.10 4.21
C ASP A 104 11.73 12.70 3.66
N ILE A 105 12.52 11.71 4.09
CA ILE A 105 12.34 10.29 3.69
C ILE A 105 10.91 9.80 4.01
N ILE A 106 10.35 10.24 5.14
CA ILE A 106 8.98 9.89 5.56
C ILE A 106 7.96 10.40 4.54
N ALA A 107 8.06 11.66 4.13
CA ALA A 107 7.13 12.27 3.19
C ALA A 107 7.25 11.66 1.80
N ASN A 108 8.47 11.35 1.36
CA ASN A 108 8.70 10.73 0.06
C ASN A 108 8.09 9.33 0.00
N VAL A 109 8.27 8.50 1.02
CA VAL A 109 7.66 7.15 1.09
C VAL A 109 6.14 7.28 1.08
N ALA A 110 5.57 8.13 1.94
CA ALA A 110 4.12 8.31 1.97
C ALA A 110 3.55 8.84 0.64
N ILE A 111 4.18 9.84 0.01
CA ILE A 111 3.69 10.42 -1.25
C ILE A 111 3.76 9.41 -2.38
N ILE A 112 4.86 8.67 -2.52
CA ILE A 112 5.02 7.67 -3.58
C ILE A 112 3.94 6.60 -3.43
N THR A 113 3.77 6.04 -2.23
CA THR A 113 2.79 4.97 -2.00
C THR A 113 1.35 5.45 -2.15
N ILE A 114 1.00 6.62 -1.62
CA ILE A 114 -0.36 7.18 -1.79
C ILE A 114 -0.68 7.42 -3.27
N THR A 115 0.32 7.84 -4.06
CA THR A 115 0.11 8.16 -5.47
C THR A 115 0.00 6.89 -6.32
N THR A 116 0.85 5.89 -6.08
CA THR A 116 0.93 4.67 -6.89
C THR A 116 -0.01 3.56 -6.40
N CYS A 117 -0.12 3.35 -5.09
CA CYS A 117 -0.89 2.26 -4.44
C CYS A 117 -2.06 2.79 -3.58
N GLY A 118 -2.42 4.07 -3.69
CA GLY A 118 -3.56 4.60 -2.93
C GLY A 118 -4.90 4.12 -3.47
N ALA A 119 -4.97 3.90 -4.78
CA ALA A 119 -6.19 3.62 -5.53
C ALA A 119 -6.83 2.26 -5.21
N ASP A 120 -6.04 1.20 -5.29
CA ASP A 120 -6.40 -0.18 -4.99
C ASP A 120 -6.71 -0.37 -3.50
N ASN A 121 -5.95 0.29 -2.63
CA ASN A 121 -6.19 0.26 -1.19
C ASN A 121 -7.52 0.94 -0.82
N ILE A 122 -7.80 2.13 -1.38
CA ILE A 122 -9.12 2.79 -1.19
C ILE A 122 -10.24 1.90 -1.75
N GLY A 123 -10.01 1.27 -2.91
CA GLY A 123 -10.96 0.34 -3.53
C GLY A 123 -11.34 -0.87 -2.67
N ILE A 124 -10.42 -1.34 -1.81
CA ILE A 124 -10.65 -2.48 -0.90
C ILE A 124 -11.09 -2.02 0.51
N TYR A 125 -10.59 -0.90 1.02
CA TYR A 125 -10.86 -0.45 2.40
C TYR A 125 -12.22 0.22 2.55
N VAL A 126 -12.64 1.05 1.59
CA VAL A 126 -13.97 1.68 1.61
C VAL A 126 -15.13 0.66 1.69
N PRO A 127 -15.22 -0.38 0.85
CA PRO A 127 -16.31 -1.37 0.96
C PRO A 127 -16.19 -2.20 2.23
N LEU A 128 -14.97 -2.46 2.70
CA LEU A 128 -14.73 -3.19 3.93
C LEU A 128 -15.30 -2.40 5.12
N PHE A 129 -15.02 -1.11 5.23
CA PHE A 129 -15.52 -0.26 6.31
C PHE A 129 -17.02 0.04 6.18
N ALA A 130 -17.56 0.12 4.96
CA ALA A 130 -18.99 0.36 4.75
C ALA A 130 -19.87 -0.78 5.30
N GLN A 131 -19.37 -2.01 5.30
CA GLN A 131 -20.11 -3.22 5.70
C GLN A 131 -19.87 -3.65 7.16
N ASN A 132 -18.94 -3.01 7.87
CA ASN A 132 -18.55 -3.41 9.22
C ASN A 132 -19.00 -2.39 10.28
N SER A 133 -19.19 -2.89 11.51
CA SER A 133 -19.52 -2.04 12.67
C SER A 133 -18.30 -1.22 13.12
N ALA A 134 -18.52 -0.16 13.92
CA ALA A 134 -17.42 0.66 14.45
C ALA A 134 -16.40 -0.16 15.29
N VAL A 135 -16.88 -1.17 16.02
CA VAL A 135 -16.03 -2.06 16.81
C VAL A 135 -15.18 -2.95 15.90
N ASP A 136 -15.77 -3.50 14.83
CA ASP A 136 -15.03 -4.30 13.86
C ASP A 136 -13.99 -3.46 13.11
N ILE A 137 -14.32 -2.21 12.75
CA ILE A 137 -13.37 -1.27 12.14
C ILE A 137 -12.15 -1.04 13.05
N ALA A 138 -12.35 -0.87 14.36
CA ALA A 138 -11.24 -0.72 15.30
C ALA A 138 -10.34 -1.97 15.34
N ILE A 139 -10.94 -3.16 15.28
CA ILE A 139 -10.19 -4.44 15.20
C ILE A 139 -9.42 -4.54 13.88
N ILE A 140 -10.03 -4.15 12.76
CA ILE A 140 -9.38 -4.13 11.44
C ILE A 140 -8.17 -3.18 11.47
N PHE A 141 -8.32 -1.98 12.02
CA PHE A 141 -7.22 -1.02 12.14
C PHE A 141 -6.05 -1.53 13.00
N LEU A 142 -6.35 -2.19 14.13
CA LEU A 142 -5.34 -2.81 14.97
C LEU A 142 -4.61 -3.95 14.23
N THR A 143 -5.36 -4.72 13.43
CA THR A 143 -4.80 -5.80 12.61
C THR A 143 -3.89 -5.24 11.50
N PHE A 144 -4.28 -4.14 10.86
CA PHE A 144 -3.45 -3.45 9.85
C PHE A 144 -2.15 -2.96 10.45
N SER A 145 -2.19 -2.30 11.62
CA SER A 145 -0.98 -1.84 12.33
C SER A 145 0.00 -2.99 12.64
N PHE A 146 -0.54 -4.17 12.98
CA PHE A 146 0.29 -5.36 13.23
C PHE A 146 0.87 -5.94 11.94
N MET A 147 0.04 -6.09 10.89
CA MET A 147 0.48 -6.58 9.58
C MET A 147 1.52 -5.67 8.95
N LEU A 148 1.38 -4.34 9.09
CA LEU A 148 2.36 -3.35 8.67
C LEU A 148 3.73 -3.62 9.25
N SER A 149 3.80 -3.89 10.56
CA SER A 149 5.08 -4.18 11.21
C SER A 149 5.73 -5.45 10.66
N ILE A 150 4.92 -6.47 10.32
CA ILE A 150 5.41 -7.70 9.68
C ILE A 150 5.90 -7.43 8.26
N PHE A 151 5.12 -6.71 7.44
CA PHE A 151 5.48 -6.40 6.06
C PHE A 151 6.71 -5.50 5.98
N CYS A 152 6.81 -4.50 6.86
CA CYS A 152 8.00 -3.66 6.97
C CYS A 152 9.25 -4.49 7.28
N TYR A 153 9.14 -5.46 8.19
CA TYR A 153 10.23 -6.37 8.51
C TYR A 153 10.59 -7.28 7.34
N ILE A 154 9.60 -7.85 6.65
CA ILE A 154 9.83 -8.69 5.46
C ILE A 154 10.55 -7.89 4.37
N GLY A 155 10.07 -6.68 4.05
CA GLY A 155 10.72 -5.82 3.06
C GLY A 155 12.13 -5.41 3.46
N PHE A 156 12.39 -5.20 4.75
CA PHE A 156 13.74 -4.98 5.27
C PHE A 156 14.66 -6.18 5.00
N VAL A 157 14.22 -7.39 5.35
CA VAL A 157 15.01 -8.62 5.13
C VAL A 157 15.30 -8.81 3.64
N LEU A 158 14.27 -8.72 2.81
CA LEU A 158 14.39 -8.88 1.35
C LEU A 158 15.29 -7.81 0.71
N GLY A 159 15.18 -6.55 1.15
CA GLY A 159 16.01 -5.45 0.64
C GLY A 159 17.48 -5.59 1.03
N VAL A 160 17.76 -6.04 2.25
CA VAL A 160 19.14 -6.24 2.73
C VAL A 160 19.81 -7.42 2.03
N ASP A 161 19.12 -8.55 1.88
CA ASP A 161 19.64 -9.73 1.22
C ASP A 161 19.97 -9.45 -0.27
N CYS A 162 19.14 -8.66 -0.95
CA CYS A 162 19.38 -8.25 -2.34
C CYS A 162 20.60 -7.33 -2.49
N LYS A 163 20.90 -6.51 -1.48
CA LYS A 163 22.11 -5.66 -1.47
C LYS A 163 23.39 -6.46 -1.29
N ILE A 164 23.34 -7.55 -0.51
CA ILE A 164 24.50 -8.41 -0.21
C ILE A 164 24.79 -9.39 -1.35
N ASN A 165 23.76 -9.87 -2.07
CA ASN A 165 23.91 -10.73 -3.22
C ASN A 165 23.20 -10.18 -4.47
N PRO A 166 23.81 -9.24 -5.21
CA PRO A 166 23.24 -8.70 -6.45
C PRO A 166 23.05 -9.75 -7.57
N ASN A 167 23.62 -10.95 -7.42
CA ASN A 167 23.42 -12.06 -8.35
C ASN A 167 22.14 -12.88 -8.07
N ALA A 168 21.50 -12.75 -6.90
CA ALA A 168 20.26 -13.47 -6.57
C ALA A 168 19.06 -13.05 -7.44
N VAL A 169 19.05 -11.80 -7.93
CA VAL A 169 18.04 -11.29 -8.87
C VAL A 169 18.37 -11.70 -10.32
N ARG A 170 19.66 -11.89 -10.63
CA ARG A 170 20.12 -12.22 -11.98
C ARG A 170 19.99 -13.72 -12.30
N THR A 171 20.06 -14.61 -11.30
CA THR A 171 20.01 -16.07 -11.50
C THR A 171 18.63 -16.62 -11.85
N LYS A 172 17.52 -15.90 -11.59
CA LYS A 172 16.19 -16.34 -12.05
C LYS A 172 15.85 -15.96 -13.49
N LYS A 173 16.70 -15.20 -14.19
CA LYS A 173 16.45 -14.77 -15.58
C LYS A 173 17.12 -15.67 -16.64
N ILE A 174 17.76 -16.79 -16.27
CA ILE A 174 18.48 -17.67 -17.22
C ILE A 174 18.24 -19.17 -16.92
N SER A 175 16.98 -19.60 -16.75
CA SER A 175 16.65 -21.03 -16.80
C SER A 175 15.30 -21.33 -17.48
N PHE A 176 14.94 -20.55 -18.49
CA PHE A 176 13.81 -20.81 -19.39
C PHE A 176 14.28 -20.75 -20.86
N LEU A 177 15.40 -21.41 -21.13
CA LEU A 177 15.75 -21.93 -22.46
C LEU A 177 16.23 -23.37 -22.27
#